data_AF-K2R9C6-F1
#
_entry.id   AF-K2R9C6-F1
#
_cell.length_a   1.000
_cell.length_b   1.000
_cell.length_c   1.000
_cell.angle_alpha   90.00
_cell.angle_beta   90.00
_cell.angle_gamma   90.00
#
_symmetry.space_group_name_H-M   'P 1'
#
loop_
_entity.id
_entity.type
_entity.pdbx_description
1 polymer ?
#
loop_
_entity_poly.entity_id
_entity_poly.type
_entity_poly.pdbx_seq_one_letter_code
_entity_poly.pdbx_strand_id
1 'polypeptide(L)'
;MYKILHFSGGVYKFEHLAEHVEDIGGLLFQENRIHISRGTSFLSEEVQVIFLVPANEVASVQELASELKGEIEELEVEEPLKSNLIGSMDIYNILCKTDDWIHQEAISEEYHENLEECLDLMLSLELIEKRASKDKAGTDQSNYYRILKEDEG
;
A
#
# COMPACT_ATOMS: atom_id res chain seq x y z
N MET A 1 -6.50 3.25 -15.33
CA MET A 1 -7.13 4.02 -14.23
C MET A 1 -7.33 3.06 -13.07
N TYR A 2 -6.93 3.45 -11.87
CA TYR A 2 -7.02 2.61 -10.67
C TYR A 2 -8.33 2.85 -9.91
N LYS A 3 -8.72 1.86 -9.11
CA LYS A 3 -9.84 1.90 -8.15
C LYS A 3 -9.30 1.65 -6.75
N ILE A 4 -9.81 2.38 -5.77
CA ILE A 4 -9.47 2.21 -4.36
C ILE A 4 -10.56 1.35 -3.75
N LEU A 5 -10.18 0.21 -3.21
CA LEU A 5 -11.07 -0.79 -2.67
C LEU A 5 -10.77 -1.03 -1.19
N HIS A 6 -11.81 -1.43 -0.47
CA HIS A 6 -11.74 -1.92 0.89
C HIS A 6 -12.20 -3.38 0.91
N PHE A 7 -11.36 -4.25 1.46
CA PHE A 7 -11.71 -5.63 1.78
C PHE A 7 -12.01 -5.76 3.26
N SER A 8 -13.05 -6.51 3.60
CA SER A 8 -13.31 -6.99 4.96
C SER A 8 -13.65 -8.48 4.94
N GLY A 9 -13.01 -9.28 5.80
CA GLY A 9 -13.25 -10.72 5.82
C GLY A 9 -12.48 -11.45 6.92
N GLY A 10 -12.63 -12.77 7.00
CA GLY A 10 -11.82 -13.56 7.93
C GLY A 10 -10.35 -13.63 7.52
N VAL A 11 -9.44 -13.90 8.47
CA VAL A 11 -7.99 -14.08 8.21
C VAL A 11 -7.68 -15.29 7.31
N TYR A 12 -8.63 -16.20 7.14
CA TYR A 12 -8.42 -17.43 6.39
C TYR A 12 -8.01 -17.15 4.93
N LYS A 13 -6.76 -17.48 4.58
CA LYS A 13 -6.16 -17.31 3.25
C LYS A 13 -6.15 -15.86 2.75
N PHE A 14 -6.09 -14.89 3.66
CA PHE A 14 -5.96 -13.49 3.29
C PHE A 14 -4.70 -13.24 2.45
N GLU A 15 -3.61 -13.98 2.70
CA GLU A 15 -2.37 -13.92 1.93
C GLU A 15 -2.59 -14.12 0.42
N HIS A 16 -3.58 -14.93 0.02
CA HIS A 16 -3.90 -15.11 -1.40
C HIS A 16 -4.50 -13.84 -2.04
N LEU A 17 -5.23 -13.02 -1.27
CA LEU A 17 -5.73 -11.74 -1.76
C LEU A 17 -4.57 -10.77 -1.97
N ALA A 18 -3.63 -10.71 -1.02
CA ALA A 18 -2.44 -9.86 -1.13
C ALA A 18 -1.60 -10.23 -2.37
N GLU A 19 -1.27 -11.52 -2.52
CA GLU A 19 -0.55 -12.04 -3.69
C GLU A 19 -1.27 -11.70 -4.99
N HIS A 20 -2.58 -11.95 -5.06
CA HIS A 20 -3.36 -11.67 -6.26
C HIS A 20 -3.38 -10.18 -6.61
N VAL A 21 -3.51 -9.30 -5.62
CA VAL A 21 -3.48 -7.84 -5.82
C VAL A 21 -2.13 -7.40 -6.38
N GLU A 22 -1.02 -7.94 -5.89
CA GLU A 22 0.31 -7.63 -6.44
C GLU A 22 0.46 -8.15 -7.88
N ASP A 23 0.03 -9.39 -8.15
CA ASP A 23 0.12 -10.03 -9.47
C ASP A 23 -0.62 -9.26 -10.57
N ILE A 24 -1.76 -8.65 -10.23
CA ILE A 24 -2.54 -7.82 -11.15
C ILE A 24 -2.02 -6.38 -11.25
N GLY A 25 -0.91 -6.05 -10.60
CA GLY A 25 -0.34 -4.70 -10.58
C GLY A 25 -1.16 -3.75 -9.72
N GLY A 26 -1.59 -4.19 -8.54
CA GLY A 26 -2.16 -3.39 -7.47
C GLY A 26 -1.18 -3.15 -6.32
N LEU A 27 -1.62 -2.43 -5.29
CA LEU A 27 -0.83 -2.11 -4.10
C LEU A 27 -1.72 -2.07 -2.86
N LEU A 28 -1.29 -2.74 -1.78
CA LEU A 28 -1.94 -2.71 -0.48
C LEU A 28 -1.41 -1.52 0.33
N PHE A 29 -2.29 -0.80 1.01
CA PHE A 29 -1.93 0.38 1.80
C PHE A 29 -1.91 0.14 3.30
N GLN A 30 -2.89 -0.60 3.81
CA GLN A 30 -3.07 -0.76 5.24
C GLN A 30 -3.77 -2.08 5.50
N GLU A 31 -3.14 -2.97 6.26
CA GLU A 31 -3.74 -4.19 6.79
C GLU A 31 -4.06 -3.98 8.27
N ASN A 32 -5.33 -4.14 8.65
CA ASN A 32 -5.77 -4.10 10.04
C ASN A 32 -6.35 -5.45 10.45
N ARG A 33 -5.76 -6.09 11.48
CA ARG A 33 -6.31 -7.31 12.09
C ARG A 33 -7.10 -7.00 13.34
N ILE A 34 -8.41 -7.19 13.27
CA ILE A 34 -9.36 -6.89 14.34
C ILE A 34 -9.74 -8.18 15.05
N HIS A 35 -9.54 -8.21 16.36
CA HIS A 35 -10.00 -9.31 17.22
C HIS A 35 -11.45 -9.06 17.64
N ILE A 36 -12.40 -9.86 17.16
CA ILE A 36 -13.80 -9.76 17.56
C ILE A 36 -14.08 -10.78 18.66
N SER A 37 -14.26 -10.31 19.90
CA SER A 37 -14.74 -11.14 21.01
C SER A 37 -16.26 -11.01 21.16
N ARG A 38 -17.02 -12.07 20.86
CA ARG A 38 -18.45 -12.16 21.21
C ARG A 38 -18.64 -13.03 22.45
N GLY A 39 -18.51 -12.45 23.65
CA GLY A 39 -18.82 -13.13 24.91
C GLY A 39 -17.90 -14.32 25.24
N THR A 40 -18.44 -15.33 25.92
CA THR A 40 -17.64 -16.37 26.63
C THR A 40 -16.93 -17.38 25.75
N SER A 41 -17.16 -17.45 24.43
CA SER A 41 -16.35 -18.25 23.50
C SER A 41 -16.63 -17.83 22.06
N PHE A 42 -15.55 -17.56 21.31
CA PHE A 42 -15.36 -17.42 19.85
C PHE A 42 -14.53 -16.15 19.59
N LEU A 43 -13.23 -16.34 19.40
CA LEU A 43 -12.32 -15.35 18.83
C LEU A 43 -12.43 -15.51 17.31
N SER A 44 -13.14 -14.60 16.63
CA SER A 44 -13.04 -14.48 15.18
C SER A 44 -12.14 -13.29 14.89
N GLU A 45 -11.01 -13.53 14.24
CA GLU A 45 -10.17 -12.47 13.70
C GLU A 45 -10.74 -12.05 12.33
N GLU A 46 -10.86 -10.74 12.13
CA GLU A 46 -11.26 -10.11 10.88
C GLU A 46 -10.08 -9.29 10.34
N VAL A 47 -9.84 -9.39 9.04
CA VAL A 47 -8.85 -8.57 8.32
C VAL A 47 -9.61 -7.51 7.56
N GLN A 48 -9.15 -6.27 7.67
CA GLN A 48 -9.61 -5.14 6.89
C GLN A 48 -8.43 -4.53 6.14
N VAL A 49 -8.56 -4.41 4.82
CA VAL A 49 -7.47 -3.89 3.97
C VAL A 49 -7.98 -2.84 3.02
N ILE A 50 -7.24 -1.73 2.90
CA ILE A 50 -7.42 -0.76 1.82
C ILE A 50 -6.32 -0.98 0.79
N PHE A 51 -6.69 -1.04 -0.48
CA PHE A 51 -5.75 -1.32 -1.56
C PHE A 51 -6.23 -0.70 -2.88
N LEU A 52 -5.31 -0.58 -3.83
CA LEU A 52 -5.58 -0.07 -5.18
C LEU A 52 -5.41 -1.18 -6.21
N VAL A 53 -6.28 -1.20 -7.22
CA VAL A 53 -6.20 -2.16 -8.34
C VAL A 53 -6.54 -1.51 -9.68
N PRO A 54 -6.04 -2.04 -10.80
CA PRO A 54 -6.49 -1.58 -12.12
C PRO A 54 -8.00 -1.77 -12.27
N ALA A 55 -8.69 -0.78 -12.84
CA ALA A 55 -10.15 -0.81 -12.95
C ALA A 55 -10.72 -2.02 -13.71
N ASN A 56 -9.94 -2.62 -14.61
CA ASN A 56 -10.31 -3.84 -15.34
C ASN A 56 -10.23 -5.11 -14.48
N GLU A 57 -9.53 -5.08 -13.35
CA GLU A 57 -9.28 -6.24 -12.49
C GLU A 57 -10.19 -6.28 -11.25
N VAL A 58 -11.02 -5.25 -11.04
CA VAL A 58 -11.98 -5.18 -9.91
C VAL A 58 -12.85 -6.43 -9.82
N ALA A 59 -13.33 -6.95 -10.96
CA ALA A 59 -14.18 -8.13 -10.98
C ALA A 59 -13.43 -9.39 -10.49
N SER A 60 -12.15 -9.53 -10.85
CA SER A 60 -11.31 -10.65 -10.41
C SER A 60 -11.07 -10.63 -8.91
N VAL A 61 -10.82 -9.45 -8.35
CA VAL A 61 -10.65 -9.25 -6.91
C VAL A 61 -11.94 -9.55 -6.14
N GLN A 62 -13.09 -9.12 -6.67
CA GLN A 62 -14.40 -9.38 -6.06
C GLN A 62 -14.75 -10.87 -6.03
N GLU A 63 -14.39 -11.61 -7.08
CA GLU A 63 -14.56 -13.07 -7.15
C GLU A 63 -13.71 -13.75 -6.07
N LEU A 64 -12.42 -13.42 -5.98
CA LEU A 64 -11.52 -13.96 -4.96
C LEU A 64 -11.99 -13.64 -3.54
N ALA A 65 -12.37 -12.39 -3.27
CA ALA A 65 -12.88 -11.99 -1.96
C ALA A 65 -14.12 -12.82 -1.56
N SER A 66 -15.02 -13.10 -2.51
CA SER A 66 -16.20 -13.93 -2.27
C SER A 66 -15.83 -15.37 -1.90
N GLU A 67 -14.81 -15.96 -2.53
CA GLU A 67 -14.28 -17.29 -2.18
C GLU A 67 -13.69 -17.33 -0.76
N LEU A 68 -13.05 -16.24 -0.35
CA LEU A 68 -12.49 -16.02 0.98
C LEU A 68 -13.56 -15.66 2.03
N LYS A 69 -14.84 -15.59 1.63
CA LYS A 69 -15.97 -15.13 2.47
C LYS A 69 -15.77 -13.71 3.00
N GLY A 70 -15.07 -12.88 2.24
CA GLY A 70 -14.97 -11.45 2.47
C GLY A 70 -15.85 -10.65 1.53
N GLU A 71 -15.88 -9.35 1.76
CA GLU A 71 -16.64 -8.37 1.01
C GLU A 71 -15.67 -7.31 0.45
N ILE A 72 -16.03 -6.75 -0.72
CA ILE A 72 -15.30 -5.66 -1.36
C ILE A 72 -16.23 -4.46 -1.49
N GLU A 73 -15.75 -3.31 -1.03
CA GLU A 73 -16.39 -2.01 -1.21
C GLU A 73 -15.46 -1.08 -2.00
N GLU A 74 -16.00 -0.34 -2.97
CA GLU A 74 -15.25 0.75 -3.61
C GLU A 74 -15.32 1.99 -2.71
N LEU A 75 -14.16 2.53 -2.35
CA LEU A 75 -14.08 3.73 -1.51
C LEU A 75 -14.15 5.00 -2.37
N GLU A 76 -15.09 5.88 -2.04
CA GLU A 76 -15.11 7.24 -2.57
C GLU A 76 -14.16 8.11 -1.75
N VAL A 77 -13.04 8.50 -2.36
CA VAL A 77 -11.97 9.28 -1.72
C VAL A 77 -11.89 10.65 -2.38
N GLU A 78 -11.72 11.70 -1.57
CA GLU A 78 -11.55 13.06 -2.07
C GLU A 78 -10.33 13.19 -3.00
N GLU A 79 -10.45 13.99 -4.05
CA GLU A 79 -9.48 14.07 -5.15
C GLU A 79 -8.02 14.30 -4.72
N PRO A 80 -7.68 15.16 -3.74
CA PRO A 80 -6.29 15.30 -3.31
C PRO A 80 -5.69 14.00 -2.77
N LEU A 81 -6.44 13.30 -1.91
CA LEU A 81 -5.99 12.04 -1.31
C LEU A 81 -5.98 10.92 -2.35
N LYS A 82 -7.02 10.85 -3.19
CA LYS A 82 -7.12 9.88 -4.28
C LYS A 82 -5.97 10.02 -5.27
N SER A 83 -5.60 11.25 -5.64
CA SER A 83 -4.46 11.53 -6.50
C SER A 83 -3.15 11.03 -5.87
N ASN A 84 -2.95 11.27 -4.57
CA ASN A 84 -1.74 10.83 -3.87
C ASN A 84 -1.68 9.30 -3.69
N LEU A 85 -2.81 8.64 -3.43
CA LEU A 85 -2.88 7.17 -3.38
C LEU A 85 -2.53 6.56 -4.74
N ILE A 86 -3.05 7.12 -5.83
CA ILE A 86 -2.68 6.67 -7.19
C ILE A 86 -1.20 6.97 -7.47
N GLY A 87 -0.71 8.15 -7.13
CA GLY A 87 0.70 8.53 -7.28
C GLY A 87 1.68 7.66 -6.49
N SER A 88 1.23 7.15 -5.34
CA SER A 88 1.99 6.19 -4.55
C SER A 88 2.32 4.93 -5.34
N MET A 89 1.47 4.52 -6.27
CA MET A 89 1.73 3.37 -7.16
C MET A 89 2.88 3.64 -8.13
N ASP A 90 2.95 4.85 -8.70
CA ASP A 90 4.04 5.21 -9.61
C ASP A 90 5.38 5.26 -8.87
N ILE A 91 5.40 5.85 -7.67
CA ILE A 91 6.58 5.84 -6.80
C ILE A 91 6.95 4.42 -6.40
N TYR A 92 5.99 3.60 -6.00
CA TYR A 92 6.22 2.20 -5.64
C TYR A 92 6.87 1.44 -6.80
N ASN A 93 6.37 1.60 -8.02
CA ASN A 93 6.95 1.00 -9.23
C ASN A 93 8.40 1.45 -9.49
N ILE A 94 8.75 2.72 -9.20
CA ILE A 94 10.14 3.21 -9.29
C ILE A 94 11.01 2.48 -8.27
N LEU A 95 10.54 2.39 -7.02
CA LEU A 95 11.27 1.75 -5.93
C LEU A 95 11.44 0.24 -6.15
N CYS A 96 10.45 -0.45 -6.72
CA CYS A 96 10.50 -1.89 -7.03
C CYS A 96 11.61 -2.30 -8.01
N LYS A 97 12.18 -1.35 -8.78
CA LYS A 97 13.24 -1.66 -9.74
C LYS A 97 14.54 -2.11 -9.06
N THR A 98 14.71 -1.83 -7.77
CA THR A 98 15.91 -2.18 -7.00
C THR A 98 15.57 -2.47 -5.55
N ASP A 99 16.29 -3.41 -4.93
CA ASP A 99 16.19 -3.70 -3.49
C ASP A 99 17.02 -2.73 -2.60
N ASP A 100 17.48 -1.61 -3.17
CA ASP A 100 18.39 -0.66 -2.52
C ASP A 100 17.74 0.72 -2.31
N TRP A 101 18.40 1.55 -1.50
CA TRP A 101 18.02 2.93 -1.23
C TRP A 101 18.09 3.81 -2.48
N ILE A 102 16.96 4.40 -2.88
CA ILE A 102 16.88 5.35 -4.00
C ILE A 102 16.91 6.79 -3.48
N HIS A 103 17.76 7.62 -4.08
CA HIS A 103 17.81 9.05 -3.76
C HIS A 103 16.53 9.77 -4.21
N GLN A 104 16.03 10.71 -3.40
CA GLN A 104 14.82 11.47 -3.73
C GLN A 104 14.89 12.14 -5.11
N GLU A 105 16.06 12.63 -5.51
CA GLU A 105 16.26 13.25 -6.84
C GLU A 105 15.97 12.26 -7.97
N ALA A 106 16.41 11.00 -7.84
CA ALA A 106 16.15 9.98 -8.86
C ALA A 106 14.65 9.63 -8.95
N ILE A 107 13.93 9.63 -7.82
CA ILE A 107 12.47 9.48 -7.82
C ILE A 107 11.83 10.69 -8.53
N SER A 108 12.33 11.90 -8.26
CA SER A 108 11.81 13.13 -8.86
C SER A 108 12.07 13.27 -10.36
N GLU A 109 13.05 12.53 -10.92
CA GLU A 109 13.30 12.47 -12.36
C GLU A 109 12.25 11.64 -13.10
N GLU A 110 11.61 10.68 -12.43
CA GLU A 110 10.58 9.81 -13.00
C GLU A 110 9.16 10.20 -12.58
N TYR A 111 8.99 10.83 -11.41
CA TYR A 111 7.71 11.25 -10.85
C TYR A 111 7.72 12.73 -10.45
N HIS A 112 6.90 13.55 -11.11
CA HIS A 112 7.00 15.02 -11.02
C HIS A 112 5.83 15.69 -10.27
N GLU A 113 4.78 14.97 -9.90
CA GLU A 113 3.53 15.55 -9.37
C GLU A 113 3.40 15.26 -7.88
N ASN A 114 3.23 16.27 -7.00
CA ASN A 114 2.96 16.08 -5.56
C ASN A 114 3.89 15.06 -4.86
N LEU A 115 5.18 15.03 -5.23
CA LEU A 115 6.13 14.02 -4.76
C LEU A 115 6.27 14.02 -3.23
N GLU A 116 6.36 15.20 -2.61
CA GLU A 116 6.50 15.30 -1.16
C GLU A 116 5.26 14.76 -0.45
N GLU A 117 4.06 15.13 -0.90
CA GLU A 117 2.81 14.65 -0.31
C GLU A 117 2.62 13.14 -0.49
N CYS A 118 3.03 12.59 -1.63
CA CYS A 118 2.96 11.14 -1.87
C CYS A 118 3.97 10.40 -0.99
N LEU A 119 5.22 10.88 -0.88
CA LEU A 119 6.22 10.27 -0.01
C LEU A 119 5.81 10.32 1.46
N ASP A 120 5.26 11.46 1.92
CA ASP A 120 4.73 11.60 3.27
C ASP A 120 3.55 10.65 3.53
N LEU A 121 2.64 10.49 2.55
CA LEU A 121 1.55 9.53 2.62
C LEU A 121 2.08 8.09 2.70
N MET A 122 2.97 7.69 1.80
CA MET A 122 3.56 6.35 1.79
C MET A 122 4.33 6.03 3.08
N LEU A 123 5.02 7.02 3.66
CA LEU A 123 5.64 6.88 4.99
C LEU A 123 4.60 6.69 6.09
N SER A 124 3.49 7.42 6.05
CA SER A 124 2.42 7.30 7.05
C SER A 124 1.67 5.96 6.97
N LEU A 125 1.67 5.34 5.78
CA LEU A 125 1.10 4.03 5.50
C LEU A 125 2.11 2.89 5.67
N GLU A 126 3.32 3.18 6.15
CA GLU A 126 4.38 2.18 6.39
C GLU A 126 4.78 1.38 5.13
N LEU A 127 4.57 1.94 3.92
CA LEU A 127 4.94 1.30 2.65
C LEU A 127 6.42 1.46 2.31
N ILE A 128 7.03 2.54 2.80
CA ILE A 128 8.41 2.90 2.51
C ILE A 128 9.10 3.36 3.79
N GLU A 129 10.43 3.27 3.79
CA GLU A 129 11.27 3.85 4.82
C GLU A 129 12.09 5.01 4.27
N LYS A 130 12.41 5.98 5.14
CA LYS A 130 13.23 7.14 4.82
C LYS A 130 14.55 7.13 5.61
N ARG A 131 15.64 7.39 4.92
CA ARG A 131 16.97 7.63 5.52
C ARG A 131 17.49 8.98 5.09
N ALA A 132 17.93 9.79 6.05
CA ALA A 132 18.66 11.02 5.78
C ALA A 132 20.18 10.76 5.85
N SER A 133 20.94 11.22 4.86
CA SER A 133 22.39 11.37 4.99
C SER A 133 22.75 12.82 5.29
N LYS A 134 23.57 13.04 6.32
CA LYS A 134 24.17 14.34 6.58
C LYS A 134 25.49 14.44 5.84
N ASP A 135 25.62 15.42 4.95
CA ASP A 135 26.93 15.76 4.42
C ASP A 135 27.81 16.42 5.47
N LYS A 136 29.14 16.21 5.35
CA LYS A 136 30.16 16.70 6.29
C LYS A 136 30.19 18.23 6.47
N ALA A 137 29.46 18.97 5.65
CA ALA A 137 29.31 20.42 5.71
C ALA A 137 28.01 20.90 6.39
N GLY A 138 27.11 20.00 6.80
CA GLY A 138 25.90 20.31 7.58
C GLY A 138 24.84 21.14 6.84
N THR A 139 24.93 21.27 5.52
CA THR A 139 24.06 22.15 4.73
C THR A 139 23.03 21.40 3.86
N ASP A 140 23.37 20.22 3.34
CA ASP A 140 22.42 19.38 2.57
C ASP A 140 22.05 18.10 3.33
N GLN A 141 20.74 17.88 3.47
CA GLN A 141 20.15 16.63 3.91
C GLN A 141 19.59 15.93 2.67
N SER A 142 20.31 14.92 2.21
CA SER A 142 19.82 14.04 1.15
C SER A 142 18.90 12.97 1.74
N ASN A 143 17.70 12.85 1.18
CA ASN A 143 16.74 11.82 1.55
C ASN A 143 16.82 10.63 0.60
N TYR A 144 16.79 9.45 1.18
CA TYR A 144 16.74 8.19 0.47
C TYR A 144 15.54 7.40 0.91
N TYR A 145 14.93 6.67 -0.02
CA TYR A 145 13.72 5.90 0.20
C TYR A 145 13.90 4.47 -0.30
N ARG A 146 13.24 3.52 0.35
CA ARG A 146 13.13 2.12 -0.08
C ARG A 146 11.79 1.55 0.34
N ILE A 147 11.31 0.52 -0.35
CA ILE A 147 10.12 -0.24 0.06
C ILE A 147 10.40 -0.93 1.39
N LEU A 148 9.44 -0.85 2.31
CA LEU A 148 9.44 -1.61 3.54
C LEU A 148 9.02 -3.04 3.17
N LYS A 149 9.94 -4.00 3.30
CA LYS A 149 9.58 -5.42 3.20
C LYS A 149 9.12 -5.85 4.58
N GLU A 150 7.95 -6.48 4.69
CA GLU A 150 7.61 -7.19 5.91
C GLU A 150 8.70 -8.23 6.15
N ASP A 151 9.50 -8.07 7.20
CA ASP A 151 10.43 -9.09 7.63
C ASP A 151 9.59 -10.34 7.94
N GLU A 152 9.85 -11.46 7.25
CA GLU A 152 9.30 -12.77 7.60
C GLU A 152 9.70 -13.09 9.07
N GLY A 153 8.78 -12.80 10.00
CA GLY A 153 8.92 -13.05 11.43
C GLY A 153 8.39 -14.41 11.85
#